data_AF-A0A958SYB2-F1
#
_entry.id   AF-A0A958SYB2-F1
#
_cell.length_a   1.000
_cell.length_b   1.000
_cell.length_c   1.000
_cell.angle_alpha   90.00
_cell.angle_beta   90.00
_cell.angle_gamma   90.00
#
_symmetry.space_group_name_H-M   'P 1'
#
loop_
_entity.id
_entity.type
_entity.pdbx_description
1 polymer ?
#
loop_
_entity_poly.entity_id
_entity_poly.type
_entity_poly.pdbx_seq_one_letter_code
_entity_poly.pdbx_strand_id
1 'polypeptide(L)'
;MSRDELLKSRWELLVEKLSNQFADGDTLDLDAIIYLIGVQELGQLHRKYKKDQKIDLMHIAICKLLEPYGYYQFDYVDKEGWPHYKVKAELPFLKAGEQSVL
;
A
#
# COMPACT_ATOMS: atom_id res chain seq x y z
N MET A 1 -9.94 27.29 -2.13
CA MET A 1 -9.45 26.22 -1.25
C MET A 1 -8.62 25.31 -2.12
N SER A 2 -7.31 25.25 -1.89
CA SER A 2 -6.42 24.52 -2.79
C SER A 2 -6.76 23.03 -2.68
N ARG A 3 -6.65 22.30 -3.78
CA ARG A 3 -6.91 20.85 -3.83
C ARG A 3 -6.06 20.08 -2.81
N ASP A 4 -4.93 20.67 -2.40
CA ASP A 4 -3.95 20.11 -1.49
C ASP A 4 -4.38 20.20 -0.02
N GLU A 5 -5.07 21.28 0.39
CA GLU A 5 -5.61 21.40 1.76
C GLU A 5 -6.67 20.33 2.05
N LEU A 6 -7.57 20.10 1.09
CA LEU A 6 -8.61 19.08 1.20
C LEU A 6 -8.01 17.67 1.21
N LEU A 7 -6.97 17.42 0.40
CA LEU A 7 -6.27 16.14 0.36
C LEU A 7 -5.57 15.86 1.69
N LYS A 8 -4.87 16.86 2.24
CA LYS A 8 -4.19 16.77 3.53
C LYS A 8 -5.16 16.45 4.66
N SER A 9 -6.27 17.18 4.74
CA SER A 9 -7.30 16.93 5.76
C SER A 9 -7.91 15.52 5.64
N ARG A 10 -8.17 15.03 4.42
CA ARG A 10 -8.68 13.67 4.20
C ARG A 10 -7.65 12.61 4.60
N TRP A 11 -6.38 12.85 4.33
CA TRP A 11 -5.28 11.96 4.72
C TRP A 11 -5.16 11.88 6.25
N GLU A 12 -5.14 13.02 6.94
CA GLU A 12 -5.09 13.07 8.41
C GLU A 12 -6.26 12.31 9.05
N LEU A 13 -7.49 12.52 8.55
CA LEU A 13 -8.67 11.78 9.01
C LEU A 13 -8.61 10.28 8.74
N LEU A 14 -7.99 9.86 7.63
CA LEU A 14 -7.79 8.45 7.31
C LEU A 14 -6.81 7.81 8.30
N VAL A 15 -5.65 8.46 8.50
CA VAL A 15 -4.61 8.00 9.43
C VAL A 15 -5.18 7.88 10.84
N GLU A 16 -5.89 8.91 11.33
CA GLU A 16 -6.53 8.89 12.64
C GLU A 16 -7.49 7.70 12.80
N LYS A 17 -8.36 7.46 11.82
CA LYS A 17 -9.30 6.33 11.86
C LYS A 17 -8.61 4.98 11.88
N LEU A 18 -7.61 4.79 11.01
CA LEU A 18 -6.87 3.54 10.95
C LEU A 18 -6.07 3.31 12.23
N SER A 19 -5.46 4.36 12.78
CA SER A 19 -4.70 4.32 14.04
C SER A 19 -5.56 3.87 15.21
N ASN A 20 -6.75 4.45 15.33
CA ASN A 20 -7.70 4.08 16.37
C ASN A 20 -8.22 2.64 16.21
N GLN A 21 -8.29 2.12 14.98
CA GLN A 21 -8.84 0.79 14.71
C GLN A 21 -7.80 -0.34 14.82
N PHE A 22 -6.55 -0.09 14.42
CA PHE A 22 -5.54 -1.13 14.24
C PHE A 22 -4.28 -0.95 15.10
N ALA A 23 -4.08 0.20 15.72
CA ALA A 23 -2.88 0.53 16.49
C ALA A 23 -3.22 1.11 17.88
N ASP A 24 -4.43 0.87 18.40
CA ASP A 24 -4.87 1.33 19.74
C ASP A 24 -4.66 2.83 20.00
N GLY A 25 -4.72 3.65 18.94
CA GLY A 25 -4.50 5.10 18.99
C GLY A 25 -3.08 5.57 18.66
N ASP A 26 -2.13 4.65 18.48
CA ASP A 26 -0.79 5.00 17.97
C ASP A 26 -0.85 5.38 16.49
N THR A 27 -0.09 6.41 16.11
CA THR A 27 -0.08 6.91 14.72
C THR A 27 0.53 5.86 13.80
N LEU A 28 -0.25 5.39 12.82
CA LEU A 28 0.22 4.48 11.79
C LEU A 28 1.12 5.23 10.81
N ASP A 29 2.25 4.61 10.48
CA ASP A 29 3.13 5.09 9.42
C ASP A 29 2.62 4.64 8.05
N LEU A 30 3.24 5.20 7.00
CA LEU A 30 2.88 4.88 5.61
C LEU A 30 3.06 3.39 5.32
N ASP A 31 4.14 2.77 5.84
CA ASP A 31 4.44 1.35 5.61
C ASP A 31 3.35 0.45 6.20
N ALA A 32 2.85 0.75 7.41
CA ALA A 32 1.75 0.00 7.99
C ALA A 32 0.44 0.19 7.21
N ILE A 33 0.16 1.39 6.69
CA ILE A 33 -1.02 1.63 5.84
C ILE A 33 -0.89 0.83 4.53
N ILE A 34 0.27 0.84 3.88
CA ILE A 34 0.56 0.04 2.68
C ILE A 34 0.35 -1.45 2.99
N TYR A 35 0.86 -1.92 4.13
CA TYR A 35 0.66 -3.30 4.56
C TYR A 35 -0.83 -3.65 4.75
N LEU A 36 -1.62 -2.78 5.38
CA LEU A 36 -3.06 -2.97 5.55
C LEU A 36 -3.79 -3.07 4.21
N ILE A 37 -3.43 -2.23 3.24
CA ILE A 37 -3.95 -2.31 1.86
C ILE A 37 -3.62 -3.68 1.27
N GLY A 38 -2.38 -4.15 1.41
CA GLY A 38 -1.97 -5.46 0.90
C GLY A 38 -2.77 -6.62 1.49
N VAL A 39 -3.02 -6.58 2.81
CA VAL A 39 -3.85 -7.57 3.51
C VAL A 39 -5.29 -7.53 3.01
N GLN A 40 -5.85 -6.34 2.77
CA GLN A 40 -7.18 -6.18 2.20
C GLN A 40 -7.27 -6.72 0.77
N GLU A 41 -6.29 -6.41 -0.09
CA GLU A 41 -6.25 -6.89 -1.48
C GLU A 41 -6.10 -8.42 -1.56
N LEU A 42 -5.35 -9.04 -0.64
CA LEU A 42 -5.24 -10.50 -0.58
C LEU A 42 -6.53 -11.17 -0.06
N GLY A 43 -7.33 -10.48 0.74
CA GLY A 43 -8.62 -10.97 1.27
C GLY A 43 -8.52 -12.09 2.31
N GLN A 44 -7.31 -12.53 2.70
CA GLN A 44 -7.08 -13.64 3.64
C GLN A 44 -6.84 -13.14 5.08
N LEU A 45 -7.78 -12.36 5.62
CA LEU A 45 -7.60 -11.57 6.86
C LEU A 45 -7.20 -12.37 8.12
N HIS A 46 -7.56 -13.66 8.21
CA HIS A 46 -7.27 -14.51 9.38
C HIS A 46 -5.93 -15.25 9.29
N ARG A 47 -5.17 -15.09 8.19
CA ARG A 47 -3.89 -15.76 7.99
C ARG A 47 -2.78 -15.03 8.75
N LYS A 48 -1.91 -15.77 9.45
CA LYS A 48 -0.67 -15.22 9.98
C LYS A 48 0.41 -15.24 8.89
N TYR A 49 0.99 -14.08 8.61
CA TYR A 49 2.02 -13.92 7.59
C TYR A 49 3.44 -13.96 8.19
N LYS A 50 4.34 -14.71 7.53
CA LYS A 50 5.77 -14.69 7.83
C LYS A 50 6.41 -13.40 7.34
N LYS A 51 7.65 -13.10 7.77
CA LYS A 51 8.38 -11.88 7.37
C LYS A 51 8.39 -11.67 5.86
N ASP A 52 8.76 -12.69 5.09
CA ASP A 52 8.82 -12.59 3.62
C ASP A 52 7.44 -12.31 3.01
N GLN A 53 6.40 -12.98 3.52
CA GLN A 53 5.02 -12.74 3.09
C GLN A 53 4.52 -11.33 3.40
N LYS A 54 5.06 -10.67 4.43
CA LYS A 54 4.73 -9.25 4.67
C LYS A 54 5.31 -8.35 3.59
N ILE A 55 6.49 -8.67 3.07
CA ILE A 55 7.11 -7.96 1.95
C ILE A 55 6.26 -8.17 0.69
N ASP A 56 5.80 -9.41 0.47
CA ASP A 56 4.92 -9.73 -0.66
C ASP A 56 3.59 -8.96 -0.58
N LEU A 57 3.00 -8.81 0.61
CA LEU A 57 1.80 -8.00 0.83
C LEU A 57 2.04 -6.52 0.52
N MET A 58 3.17 -5.97 0.94
CA MET A 58 3.54 -4.59 0.59
C MET A 58 3.71 -4.44 -0.92
N HIS A 59 4.30 -5.43 -1.60
CA HIS A 59 4.44 -5.41 -3.05
C HIS A 59 3.09 -5.37 -3.76
N ILE A 60 2.14 -6.21 -3.34
CA ILE A 60 0.76 -6.22 -3.88
C ILE A 60 0.11 -4.85 -3.72
N ALA A 61 0.21 -4.25 -2.53
CA ALA A 61 -0.35 -2.94 -2.26
C ALA A 61 0.23 -1.87 -3.18
N ILE A 62 1.55 -1.84 -3.36
CA ILE A 62 2.23 -0.89 -4.23
C ILE A 62 1.81 -1.10 -5.69
N CYS A 63 1.80 -2.34 -6.18
CA CYS A 63 1.32 -2.65 -7.52
C CYS A 63 -0.12 -2.18 -7.74
N LYS A 64 -0.99 -2.37 -6.74
CA LYS A 64 -2.38 -1.93 -6.80
C LYS A 64 -2.52 -0.42 -6.83
N LEU A 65 -1.78 0.29 -5.99
CA LEU A 65 -1.78 1.75 -5.93
C LEU A 65 -1.25 2.39 -7.21
N LEU A 66 -0.28 1.73 -7.87
CA LEU A 66 0.38 2.23 -9.08
C LEU A 66 -0.24 1.72 -10.39
N GLU A 67 -1.18 0.78 -10.34
CA GLU A 67 -1.93 0.27 -11.49
C GLU A 67 -2.70 1.39 -12.24
N PRO A 68 -3.44 2.30 -11.57
CA PRO A 68 -4.12 3.41 -12.24
C PRO A 68 -3.17 4.39 -12.94
N TYR A 69 -1.91 4.42 -12.51
CA TYR A 69 -0.86 5.27 -13.09
C TYR A 69 -0.11 4.57 -14.24
N GLY A 70 -0.46 3.31 -14.55
CA GLY A 70 0.07 2.58 -15.70
C GLY A 70 1.43 1.91 -15.48
N TYR A 71 1.96 1.88 -14.26
CA TYR A 71 3.22 1.19 -13.95
C TYR A 71 3.06 -0.33 -13.85
N TYR A 72 1.92 -0.77 -13.31
CA TYR A 72 1.59 -2.18 -13.15
C TYR A 72 0.24 -2.48 -13.80
N GLN A 73 0.03 -3.74 -14.17
CA GLN A 73 -1.25 -4.26 -14.62
C GLN A 73 -1.50 -5.59 -13.94
N PHE A 74 -2.70 -5.76 -13.37
CA PHE A 74 -3.12 -7.07 -12.89
C PHE A 74 -3.00 -8.14 -13.98
N ASP A 75 -2.42 -9.29 -13.62
CA ASP A 75 -2.20 -10.41 -14.53
C ASP A 75 -3.12 -11.59 -14.19
N TYR A 76 -2.88 -12.23 -13.05
CA TYR A 76 -3.67 -13.37 -12.58
C TYR A 76 -3.58 -13.53 -11.06
N VAL A 77 -4.47 -14.35 -10.49
CA VAL A 77 -4.36 -14.83 -9.11
C VAL A 77 -3.86 -16.27 -9.15
N ASP A 78 -2.84 -16.59 -8.35
CA ASP A 78 -2.30 -17.94 -8.29
C ASP A 78 -3.19 -18.91 -7.47
N LYS A 79 -2.76 -20.18 -7.37
CA LYS A 79 -3.50 -21.22 -6.64
C LYS A 79 -3.55 -20.99 -5.14
N GLU A 80 -2.63 -20.20 -4.60
CA GLU A 80 -2.58 -19.83 -3.18
C GLU A 80 -3.40 -18.56 -2.88
N GLY A 81 -3.95 -17.93 -3.92
CA GLY A 81 -4.78 -16.73 -3.82
C GLY A 81 -3.99 -15.43 -3.95
N TRP A 82 -2.70 -15.45 -4.29
CA TRP A 82 -1.90 -14.23 -4.40
C TRP A 82 -2.11 -13.57 -5.77
N PRO A 83 -2.43 -12.26 -5.83
CA PRO A 83 -2.50 -11.51 -7.06
C PRO A 83 -1.09 -11.20 -7.60
N HIS A 84 -0.89 -11.48 -8.88
CA HIS A 84 0.33 -11.19 -9.63
C HIS A 84 0.11 -10.05 -10.62
N TYR A 85 1.13 -9.23 -10.81
CA TYR A 85 1.08 -8.05 -11.64
C TYR A 85 2.21 -8.06 -12.67
N LYS A 86 1.91 -7.61 -13.89
CA LYS A 86 2.91 -7.35 -14.94
C LYS A 86 3.40 -5.91 -14.82
N VAL A 87 4.72 -5.73 -14.90
CA VAL A 87 5.36 -4.40 -15.00
C VAL A 87 5.14 -3.87 -16.41
N LYS A 88 4.52 -2.70 -16.52
CA LYS A 88 4.27 -2.00 -17.80
C LYS A 88 5.26 -0.89 -18.08
N ALA A 89 5.69 -0.19 -17.04
CA ALA A 89 6.68 0.86 -17.12
C ALA A 89 7.66 0.68 -15.96
N GLU A 90 8.95 0.89 -16.24
CA GLU A 90 9.94 0.93 -15.18
C GLU A 90 9.66 2.14 -14.29
N LEU A 91 9.60 1.90 -12.98
CA LEU A 91 9.57 2.99 -12.02
C LEU A 91 10.88 3.77 -12.18
N PRO A 92 10.84 5.12 -12.21
CA PRO A 92 12.06 5.90 -12.19
C PRO A 92 12.90 5.48 -10.99
N PHE A 93 14.20 5.33 -11.18
CA PHE A 93 15.11 4.90 -10.13
C PHE A 93 15.11 5.93 -8.99
N LEU A 94 14.39 5.64 -7.92
CA LEU A 94 14.41 6.47 -6.72
C LEU A 94 15.73 6.18 -6.00
N LYS A 95 16.67 7.14 -6.03
CA LYS A 95 17.89 7.02 -5.23
C LYS A 95 17.51 7.05 -3.74
N ALA A 96 18.17 6.20 -2.95
CA ALA A 96 18.05 6.24 -1.49
C ALA A 96 18.31 7.67 -0.99
N GLY A 97 17.28 8.33 -0.44
CA GLY A 97 17.32 9.72 0.02
C GLY A 97 16.31 10.67 -0.64
N GLU A 98 15.81 10.37 -1.86
CA GLU A 98 14.84 11.25 -2.55
C GLU A 98 13.40 11.12 -2.02
N GLN A 99 13.12 10.12 -1.17
CA GLN A 99 11.80 9.93 -0.53
C GLN A 99 11.54 10.89 0.65
N SER A 100 12.51 11.76 0.98
CA SER A 100 12.41 12.74 2.08
C SER A 100 11.94 14.14 1.63
N VAL A 101 11.69 14.34 0.32
CA VAL A 101 11.31 15.64 -0.24
C VAL A 101 9.99 15.52 -1.02
N LEU A 102 8.92 15.13 -0.33
CA LEU A 102 7.54 15.44 -0.72
C LEU A 102 6.71 15.77 0.52
#